data_AF-A0A9X1ZQE2-F1
#
_entry.id   AF-A0A9X1ZQE2-F1
#
_cell.length_a   1.000
_cell.length_b   1.000
_cell.length_c   1.000
_cell.angle_alpha   90.00
_cell.angle_beta   90.00
_cell.angle_gamma   90.00
#
_symmetry.space_group_name_H-M   'P 1'
#
loop_
_entity.id
_entity.type
_entity.pdbx_description
1 polymer ?
#
loop_
_entity_poly.entity_id
_entity_poly.type
_entity_poly.pdbx_seq_one_letter_code
_entity_poly.pdbx_strand_id
1 'polypeptide(L)' 'MFIKINGRLHYLWRAVDSNGDEIDTLVQKRKDKRAAIRFFNKLLKGQRCIPDSSVFYPIV' A
#
# COMPACT_ATOMS: atom_id res chain seq x y z
N MET A 1 -0.38 -1.11 -9.93
CA MET A 1 -0.17 -2.46 -10.49
C MET A 1 -1.34 -3.35 -10.10
N PHE A 2 -1.72 -4.29 -10.98
CA PHE A 2 -2.77 -5.25 -10.71
C PHE A 2 -2.22 -6.67 -10.77
N ILE A 3 -2.75 -7.56 -9.93
CA ILE A 3 -2.41 -8.98 -9.92
C ILE A 3 -3.67 -9.80 -10.13
N LYS A 4 -3.57 -10.88 -10.90
CA LYS A 4 -4.69 -11.78 -11.16
C LYS A 4 -4.63 -12.95 -10.20
N ILE A 5 -5.55 -12.98 -9.23
CA ILE A 5 -5.68 -14.06 -8.25
C ILE A 5 -7.00 -14.79 -8.54
N ASN A 6 -6.94 -16.11 -8.77
CA ASN A 6 -8.11 -16.94 -9.08
C ASN A 6 -9.02 -16.36 -10.20
N GLY A 7 -8.40 -15.87 -11.27
CA GLY A 7 -9.12 -15.32 -12.41
C GLY A 7 -9.64 -13.88 -12.22
N ARG A 8 -9.52 -13.29 -11.03
CA ARG A 8 -10.00 -11.94 -10.70
C ARG A 8 -8.84 -10.95 -10.61
N LEU A 9 -9.06 -9.73 -11.06
CA LEU A 9 -8.10 -8.64 -10.93
C LEU A 9 -8.17 -8.04 -9.54
N HIS A 10 -7.00 -7.87 -8.93
CA HIS A 10 -6.81 -7.19 -7.64
C HIS A 10 -5.80 -6.06 -7.80
N TYR A 11 -5.98 -5.00 -7.01
CA TYR A 11 -5.10 -3.84 -6.95
C TYR A 11 -4.04 -4.05 -5.88
N LEU A 12 -2.79 -3.82 -6.25
CA LEU A 12 -1.65 -3.86 -5.35
C LEU A 12 -1.29 -2.43 -4.92
N TRP A 13 -1.20 -2.23 -3.62
CA TRP A 13 -0.67 -1.01 -2.99
C TRP A 13 0.63 -1.35 -2.31
N ARG A 14 1.64 -0.51 -2.47
CA ARG A 14 2.94 -0.64 -1.82
C ARG A 14 3.12 0.55 -0.89
N ALA A 15 3.54 0.28 0.34
CA ALA A 15 4.05 1.28 1.26
C ALA A 15 5.57 1.29 1.15
N VAL A 16 6.12 2.45 0.84
CA VAL A 16 7.56 2.67 0.74
C VAL A 16 7.94 3.70 1.79
N ASP A 17 9.10 3.55 2.41
CA ASP A 17 9.62 4.54 3.34
C ASP A 17 10.31 5.72 2.61
N SER A 18 10.84 6.66 3.38
CA SER A 18 11.58 7.82 2.85
C SER A 18 12.90 7.45 2.16
N ASN A 19 13.44 6.27 2.42
CA ASN A 19 14.68 5.77 1.83
C ASN A 19 14.45 5.01 0.52
N GLY A 20 13.19 4.76 0.17
CA GLY A 20 12.83 3.98 -1.01
C GLY A 20 12.68 2.48 -0.74
N ASP A 21 12.75 2.06 0.53
CA ASP A 21 12.59 0.66 0.92
C ASP A 21 11.10 0.30 1.00
N GLU A 22 10.72 -0.83 0.39
CA GLU A 22 9.36 -1.36 0.49
C GLU A 22 9.12 -1.89 1.90
N ILE A 23 8.23 -1.24 2.64
CA ILE A 23 7.87 -1.65 4.01
C ILE A 23 6.80 -2.74 3.98
N ASP A 24 5.75 -2.56 3.18
CA ASP A 24 4.62 -3.50 3.16
C ASP A 24 3.77 -3.40 1.87
N THR A 25 3.00 -4.45 1.59
CA THR A 25 2.18 -4.58 0.38
C THR A 25 0.74 -4.98 0.73
N LEU A 26 -0.24 -4.22 0.23
CA LEU A 26 -1.68 -4.48 0.43
C LEU A 26 -2.37 -4.84 -0.89
N VAL A 27 -3.09 -5.97 -0.90
CA VAL A 27 -3.91 -6.41 -2.04
C VAL A 27 -5.38 -6.11 -1.78
N GLN A 28 -6.03 -5.40 -2.68
CA GLN A 28 -7.47 -5.09 -2.58
C GLN A 28 -8.24 -5.48 -3.84
N LYS A 29 -9.43 -6.03 -3.67
CA LYS A 29 -10.32 -6.34 -4.81
C LYS A 29 -10.83 -5.07 -5.53
N ARG A 30 -10.94 -3.95 -4.82
CA ARG A 30 -11.38 -2.65 -5.35
C ARG A 30 -10.25 -1.63 -5.17
N LYS A 31 -10.12 -0.69 -6.10
CA LYS A 31 -9.15 0.41 -6.03
C LYS A 31 -9.64 1.46 -5.03
N ASP A 32 -9.35 1.28 -3.74
CA ASP A 32 -9.69 2.25 -2.69
C ASP A 32 -8.42 2.80 -2.02
N LYS A 33 -7.97 3.95 -2.53
CA LYS A 33 -6.79 4.65 -2.00
C LYS A 33 -6.98 5.06 -0.54
N ARG A 34 -8.19 5.48 -0.13
CA ARG A 34 -8.45 5.94 1.24
C ARG A 34 -8.36 4.77 2.21
N ALA A 35 -8.92 3.61 1.85
CA ALA A 35 -8.80 2.40 2.65
C ALA A 35 -7.34 1.95 2.78
N ALA A 36 -6.56 2.00 1.69
CA ALA A 36 -5.14 1.66 1.72
C ALA A 36 -4.34 2.60 2.65
N ILE A 37 -4.53 3.92 2.54
CA ILE A 37 -3.87 4.90 3.43
C ILE A 37 -4.24 4.65 4.90
N ARG A 38 -5.53 4.41 5.20
CA ARG A 38 -5.97 4.12 6.58
C ARG A 38 -5.36 2.83 7.12
N PHE A 39 -5.22 1.80 6.28
CA PHE A 39 -4.58 0.55 6.66
C PHE A 39 -3.12 0.76 7.03
N PHE A 40 -2.33 1.38 6.14
CA PHE A 40 -0.91 1.62 6.39
C PHE A 40 -0.67 2.58 7.55
N ASN A 41 -1.47 3.65 7.69
CA ASN A 41 -1.38 4.53 8.85
C ASN A 41 -1.64 3.80 10.17
N LYS A 42 -2.56 2.82 10.20
CA LYS A 42 -2.78 2.00 11.40
C LYS A 42 -1.65 1.01 11.65
N LEU A 43 -1.20 0.32 10.61
CA LEU A 43 -0.13 -0.65 10.68
C LEU A 43 1.17 -0.02 11.19
N LEU A 44 1.50 1.15 10.65
CA LEU A 44 2.76 1.84 10.90
C LEU A 44 2.74 2.74 12.14
N LYS A 45 1.56 3.00 12.74
CA LYS A 45 1.44 3.79 13.97
C LYS A 45 2.27 3.23 15.14
N GLY A 46 2.53 1.92 15.16
CA GLY A 46 3.35 1.27 16.20
C GLY A 46 4.81 1.04 15.80
N GLN A 47 5.15 1.24 14.53
CA GLN A 47 6.52 1.17 14.05
C GLN A 47 7.11 2.58 14.14
N ARG A 48 8.35 2.74 14.61
CA ARG A 48 9.06 4.03 14.62
C ARG A 48 9.35 4.59 13.22
N CYS A 49 8.73 4.03 12.18
CA CYS A 49 8.79 4.47 10.80
C CYS A 49 7.47 5.20 10.48
N ILE A 50 7.56 6.52 10.33
CA ILE A 50 6.45 7.32 9.82
C ILE A 50 6.51 7.18 8.29
N PRO A 51 5.55 6.51 7.64
CA PRO A 51 5.50 6.49 6.19
C PRO A 51 5.25 7.91 5.71
N ASP A 52 6.06 8.39 4.77
CA ASP A 52 5.73 9.64 4.09
C ASP A 52 4.43 9.41 3.30
N SER A 53 3.40 10.21 3.59
CA SER A 53 2.11 10.14 2.90
C SER A 53 2.21 10.33 1.38
N SER A 54 3.37 10.80 0.92
CA SER A 54 3.73 10.98 -0.48
C SER A 54 4.12 9.68 -1.19
N VAL A 55 4.41 8.55 -0.52
CA VAL A 55 4.92 7.32 -1.17
C VAL A 55 3.88 6.23 -1.44
N PHE A 56 2.60 6.49 -1.17
CA PHE A 56 1.49 5.60 -1.55
C PHE A 56 1.09 5.78 -3.03
N TYR A 57 2.02 5.54 -3.94
CA TYR A 57 1.71 5.50 -5.35
C TYR A 57 1.19 4.10 -5.72
N PRO A 58 0.00 3.99 -6.35
CA PRO A 58 -0.25 2.79 -7.13
C PRO A 58 0.84 2.78 -8.21
N ILE A 59 1.71 1.76 -8.19
CA ILE A 59 2.72 1.53 -9.25
C ILE A 59 1.97 1.71 -10.59
N VAL A 60 2.30 2.75 -11.35
CA VAL A 60 1.74 2.98 -12.68
C VAL A 60 2.17 1.86 -13.61
#